data_AF-A0A090TK27-F1
#
_entry.id   AF-A0A090TK27-F1
#
_cell.length_a   1.000
_cell.length_b   1.000
_cell.length_c   1.000
_cell.angle_alpha   90.00
_cell.angle_beta   90.00
_cell.angle_gamma   90.00
#
_symmetry.space_group_name_H-M   'P 1'
#
loop_
_entity.id
_entity.type
_entity.pdbx_description
1 polymer ?
#
loop_
_entity_poly.entity_id
_entity_poly.type
_entity_poly.pdbx_seq_one_letter_code
_entity_poly.pdbx_strand_id
1 'polypeptide(L)'
;MHLLLSTIHSGGEQLEVESHLELLLVKMILQYGSSRLANTDGLDAKSNIIIARDYLADYCTNKVSLDELATLTGVSKYHLIHEFKRHFGVTPHQFQVQQRVCYSKSLLKAGHKPIDVAVACGFHDQSHFHKTFVSAMGINPKTYQQQFFTR
;
A
#
# COMPACT_ATOMS: atom_id res chain seq x y z
N MET A 1 17.10 -2.44 29.90
CA MET A 1 17.24 -1.11 30.54
C MET A 1 17.59 -1.19 32.03
N HIS A 2 16.97 -2.08 32.81
CA HIS A 2 17.20 -2.17 34.26
C HIS A 2 18.58 -2.71 34.68
N LEU A 3 19.26 -3.46 33.81
CA LEU A 3 20.63 -3.97 34.04
C LEU A 3 21.75 -2.92 33.84
N LEU A 4 21.45 -1.80 33.18
CA LEU A 4 22.43 -0.75 32.86
C LEU A 4 22.61 0.26 34.01
N LEU A 5 21.56 0.46 34.83
CA LEU A 5 21.64 1.35 35.99
C LEU A 5 22.39 0.71 37.17
N SER A 6 22.45 -0.63 37.23
CA SER A 6 23.16 -1.34 38.29
C SER A 6 24.68 -1.42 38.06
N THR A 7 25.14 -1.48 36.82
CA THR A 7 26.58 -1.58 36.49
C THR A 7 27.31 -0.24 36.53
N ILE A 8 26.63 0.88 36.25
CA ILE A 8 27.21 2.22 36.41
C ILE A 8 27.49 2.55 37.89
N HIS A 9 26.73 1.95 38.82
CA HIS A 9 26.89 2.20 40.26
C HIS A 9 27.85 1.24 40.96
N SER A 10 28.35 0.21 40.27
CA SER A 10 29.20 -0.83 40.85
C SER A 10 30.50 -1.00 40.07
N GLY A 11 31.22 0.10 39.81
CA GLY A 11 32.64 0.07 39.43
C GLY A 11 33.03 -0.97 38.38
N GLY A 12 32.15 -1.28 37.43
CA GLY A 12 32.41 -2.24 36.37
C GLY A 12 33.60 -1.73 35.57
N GLU A 13 34.60 -2.58 35.38
CA GLU A 13 35.87 -2.22 34.75
C GLU A 13 35.59 -1.42 33.48
N GLN A 14 36.26 -0.28 33.32
CA GLN A 14 36.03 0.65 32.23
C GLN A 14 36.03 -0.05 30.84
N LEU A 15 36.80 -1.14 30.73
CA LEU A 15 36.86 -2.05 29.58
C LEU A 15 35.57 -2.84 29.31
N GLU A 16 34.81 -3.24 30.33
CA GLU A 16 33.53 -3.95 30.16
C GLU A 16 32.42 -3.02 29.66
N VAL A 17 32.43 -1.76 30.12
CA VAL A 17 31.50 -0.71 29.67
C VAL A 17 31.81 -0.30 28.23
N GLU A 18 33.10 -0.13 27.90
CA GLU A 18 33.56 0.13 26.53
C GLU A 18 33.19 -1.02 25.58
N SER A 19 33.46 -2.27 25.96
CA SER A 19 33.11 -3.45 25.15
C SER A 19 31.60 -3.60 24.93
N HIS A 20 30.79 -3.29 25.95
CA HIS A 20 29.33 -3.31 25.82
C HIS A 20 28.81 -2.18 24.94
N LEU A 21 29.43 -1.01 25.00
CA LEU A 21 29.09 0.12 24.14
C LEU A 21 29.40 -0.21 22.69
N GLU A 22 30.55 -0.83 22.40
CA GLU A 22 30.90 -1.29 21.06
C GLU A 22 29.89 -2.31 20.53
N LEU A 23 29.55 -3.33 21.32
CA LEU A 23 28.55 -4.33 20.95
C LEU A 23 27.16 -3.73 20.72
N LEU A 24 26.77 -2.75 21.55
CA LEU A 24 25.50 -2.04 21.40
C LEU A 24 25.49 -1.19 20.13
N LEU A 25 26.57 -0.47 19.84
CA LEU A 25 26.73 0.31 18.63
C LEU A 25 26.68 -0.58 17.38
N VAL A 26 27.40 -1.71 17.38
CA VAL A 26 27.34 -2.69 16.28
C VAL A 26 25.93 -3.23 16.11
N LYS A 27 25.23 -3.58 17.20
CA LYS A 27 23.85 -4.08 17.13
C LYS A 27 22.87 -3.01 16.65
N MET A 28 23.05 -1.75 17.04
CA MET A 28 22.27 -0.63 16.52
C MET A 28 22.58 -0.37 15.05
N ILE A 29 23.83 -0.48 14.61
CA ILE A 29 24.21 -0.36 13.20
C ILE A 29 23.65 -1.52 12.39
N LEU A 30 23.59 -2.75 12.92
CA LEU A 30 22.99 -3.89 12.19
C LEU A 30 21.45 -3.85 12.20
N GLN A 31 20.82 -3.40 13.29
CA GLN A 31 19.36 -3.31 13.40
C GLN A 31 18.78 -2.06 12.70
N TYR A 32 19.53 -0.95 12.65
CA TYR A 32 19.08 0.32 12.06
C TYR A 32 19.88 0.75 10.82
N GLY A 33 21.04 0.15 10.54
CA GLY A 33 21.83 0.43 9.33
C GLY A 33 21.16 -0.08 8.06
N SER A 34 20.37 -1.15 8.14
CA SER A 34 19.47 -1.55 7.04
C SER A 34 18.42 -0.48 6.71
N SER A 35 18.09 0.39 7.68
CA SER A 35 17.15 1.51 7.48
C SER A 35 17.83 2.80 6.99
N ARG A 36 19.17 2.90 7.03
CA ARG A 36 19.95 4.06 6.51
C ARG A 36 20.69 3.77 5.21
N LEU A 37 21.05 2.51 4.92
CA LEU A 37 21.54 2.11 3.58
C LEU A 37 20.42 2.05 2.54
N ALA A 38 19.16 2.09 2.96
CA ALA A 38 18.02 2.39 2.10
C ALA A 38 18.02 3.85 1.60
N ASN A 39 18.92 4.72 2.08
CA ASN A 39 19.06 6.11 1.64
C ASN A 39 19.88 6.26 0.35
N THR A 40 19.55 5.42 -0.64
CA THR A 40 19.50 5.72 -2.07
C THR A 40 18.10 6.29 -2.42
N ASP A 41 17.53 7.06 -1.48
CA ASP A 41 16.09 7.30 -1.20
C ASP A 41 15.23 7.83 -2.37
N GLY A 42 15.83 8.30 -3.46
CA GLY A 42 15.09 8.90 -4.58
C GLY A 42 14.66 7.91 -5.66
N LEU A 43 15.45 6.86 -5.92
CA LEU A 43 15.25 5.93 -7.03
C LEU A 43 14.57 4.65 -6.56
N ASP A 44 15.00 4.10 -5.42
CA ASP A 44 14.48 2.83 -4.89
C ASP A 44 13.12 3.01 -4.23
N ALA A 45 12.90 4.10 -3.49
CA ALA A 45 11.56 4.41 -2.96
C ALA A 45 10.55 4.66 -4.10
N LYS A 46 10.94 5.40 -5.14
CA LYS A 46 10.11 5.56 -6.35
C LYS A 46 9.82 4.21 -7.00
N SER A 47 10.84 3.35 -7.13
CA SER A 47 10.69 1.99 -7.67
C SER A 47 9.69 1.16 -6.86
N ASN A 48 9.80 1.16 -5.53
CA ASN A 48 8.92 0.42 -4.63
C ASN A 48 7.46 0.90 -4.68
N ILE A 49 7.24 2.21 -4.79
CA ILE A 49 5.90 2.79 -4.93
C ILE A 49 5.28 2.49 -6.30
N ILE A 50 6.11 2.42 -7.35
CA ILE A 50 5.68 1.97 -8.68
C ILE A 50 5.30 0.48 -8.63
N ILE A 51 6.08 -0.37 -7.96
CA ILE A 51 5.77 -1.80 -7.78
C ILE A 51 4.41 -1.97 -7.07
N ALA A 52 4.15 -1.21 -6.00
CA ALA A 52 2.86 -1.24 -5.33
C ALA A 52 1.70 -0.81 -6.24
N ARG A 53 1.91 0.23 -7.07
CA ARG A 53 0.91 0.69 -8.04
C ARG A 53 0.57 -0.41 -9.04
N ASP A 54 1.58 -1.04 -9.62
CA ASP A 54 1.40 -2.07 -10.64
C ASP A 54 0.70 -3.29 -10.07
N TYR A 55 1.11 -3.72 -8.88
CA TYR A 55 0.41 -4.78 -8.16
C TYR A 55 -1.07 -4.47 -7.92
N LEU A 56 -1.40 -3.24 -7.51
CA LEU A 56 -2.79 -2.82 -7.31
C LEU A 56 -3.60 -2.76 -8.61
N ALA A 57 -2.95 -2.47 -9.74
CA ALA A 57 -3.58 -2.45 -11.05
C ALA A 57 -3.87 -3.88 -11.54
N ASP A 58 -2.86 -4.76 -11.47
CA ASP A 58 -2.95 -6.16 -11.92
C ASP A 58 -3.96 -6.96 -11.10
N TYR A 59 -4.02 -6.71 -9.79
CA TYR A 59 -4.91 -7.40 -8.85
C TYR A 59 -6.08 -6.54 -8.40
N CYS A 60 -6.59 -5.67 -9.27
CA CYS A 60 -7.66 -4.74 -8.89
C CYS A 60 -8.96 -5.42 -8.43
N THR A 61 -9.27 -6.62 -8.94
CA THR A 61 -10.45 -7.41 -8.54
C THR A 61 -10.30 -8.11 -7.19
N ASN A 62 -9.08 -8.21 -6.68
CA ASN A 62 -8.77 -8.94 -5.46
C ASN A 62 -8.81 -8.01 -4.24
N LYS A 63 -9.01 -8.59 -3.06
CA LYS A 63 -8.81 -7.89 -1.79
C LYS A 63 -7.32 -7.86 -1.48
N VAL A 64 -6.65 -6.77 -1.86
CA VAL A 64 -5.24 -6.55 -1.55
C VAL A 64 -5.14 -5.85 -0.20
N SER A 65 -4.32 -6.39 0.69
CA SER A 65 -4.13 -5.81 2.03
C SER A 65 -2.90 -4.89 2.07
N LEU A 66 -2.86 -3.96 3.03
CA LEU A 66 -1.68 -3.14 3.25
C LEU A 66 -0.48 -3.95 3.77
N ASP A 67 -0.72 -5.05 4.48
CA ASP A 67 0.33 -5.99 4.92
C ASP A 67 1.03 -6.66 3.73
N GLU A 68 0.23 -7.09 2.76
CA GLU A 68 0.71 -7.70 1.52
C GLU A 68 1.55 -6.72 0.71
N LEU A 69 1.07 -5.49 0.52
CA LEU A 69 1.84 -4.45 -0.18
C LEU A 69 3.13 -4.08 0.56
N ALA A 70 3.08 -4.01 1.89
CA ALA A 70 4.26 -3.72 2.71
C ALA A 70 5.33 -4.82 2.57
N THR A 71 4.89 -6.08 2.58
CA THR A 71 5.75 -7.24 2.39
C THR A 71 6.34 -7.27 0.98
N LEU A 72 5.52 -7.01 -0.04
CA LEU A 72 5.92 -6.98 -1.45
C LEU A 72 6.99 -5.91 -1.72
N THR A 73 6.84 -4.73 -1.13
CA THR A 73 7.71 -3.57 -1.41
C THR A 73 8.86 -3.41 -0.43
N GLY A 74 8.87 -4.14 0.69
CA GLY A 74 9.81 -3.92 1.79
C GLY A 74 9.59 -2.61 2.55
N VAL A 75 8.43 -1.96 2.36
CA VAL A 75 8.11 -0.65 2.92
C VAL A 75 7.06 -0.76 4.02
N SER A 76 7.24 -0.04 5.13
CA SER A 76 6.21 0.00 6.19
C SER A 76 4.88 0.55 5.65
N LYS A 77 3.74 0.07 6.17
CA LYS A 77 2.40 0.51 5.74
C LYS A 77 2.22 2.04 5.76
N TYR A 78 2.72 2.68 6.82
CA TYR A 78 2.61 4.13 6.97
C TYR A 78 3.37 4.87 5.87
N HIS A 79 4.63 4.47 5.64
CA HIS A 79 5.45 5.05 4.58
C HIS A 79 4.81 4.78 3.20
N LEU A 80 4.34 3.55 2.94
CA LEU A 80 3.65 3.19 1.71
C LEU A 80 2.46 4.12 1.43
N ILE A 81 1.56 4.33 2.39
CA ILE A 81 0.40 5.22 2.21
C ILE A 81 0.83 6.66 1.96
N HIS A 82 1.79 7.15 2.74
CA HIS A 82 2.26 8.52 2.65
C HIS A 82 2.92 8.79 1.30
N GLU A 83 3.89 7.96 0.92
CA GLU A 83 4.64 8.06 -0.33
C GLU A 83 3.72 7.85 -1.54
N PHE A 84 2.86 6.84 -1.52
CA PHE A 84 1.92 6.58 -2.61
C PHE A 84 0.99 7.78 -2.84
N LYS A 85 0.46 8.38 -1.76
CA LYS A 85 -0.34 9.60 -1.87
C LYS A 85 0.47 10.79 -2.36
N ARG A 86 1.72 10.94 -1.94
CA ARG A 86 2.62 12.00 -2.43
C ARG A 86 2.90 11.85 -3.93
N HIS A 87 3.08 10.62 -4.40
CA HIS A 87 3.43 10.32 -5.79
C HIS A 87 2.22 10.31 -6.75
N PHE A 88 1.07 9.81 -6.33
CA PHE A 88 -0.11 9.62 -7.19
C PHE A 88 -1.31 10.50 -6.81
N GLY A 89 -1.22 11.29 -5.75
CA GLY A 89 -2.29 12.17 -5.27
C GLY A 89 -3.44 11.47 -4.54
N VAL A 90 -3.46 10.13 -4.52
CA VAL A 90 -4.53 9.31 -3.94
C VAL A 90 -3.95 8.23 -3.03
N THR A 91 -4.74 7.68 -2.11
CA THR A 91 -4.29 6.55 -1.29
C THR A 91 -4.29 5.23 -2.10
N PRO A 92 -3.53 4.20 -1.67
CA PRO A 92 -3.54 2.88 -2.32
C PRO A 92 -4.97 2.31 -2.51
N HIS A 93 -5.82 2.41 -1.49
CA HIS A 93 -7.21 1.95 -1.57
C HIS A 93 -8.03 2.74 -2.60
N GLN A 94 -7.89 4.08 -2.63
CA GLN A 94 -8.58 4.91 -3.61
C GLN A 94 -8.14 4.58 -5.04
N PHE A 95 -6.84 4.36 -5.25
CA PHE A 95 -6.31 3.92 -6.55
C PHE A 95 -6.91 2.58 -6.97
N GLN A 96 -6.93 1.58 -6.08
CA GLN A 96 -7.52 0.29 -6.39
C GLN A 96 -9.01 0.40 -6.76
N VAL A 97 -9.77 1.22 -6.02
CA VAL A 97 -11.18 1.48 -6.33
C VAL A 97 -11.34 2.14 -7.71
N GLN A 98 -10.46 3.06 -8.09
CA GLN A 98 -10.48 3.63 -9.45
C GLN A 98 -10.20 2.58 -10.52
N GLN A 99 -9.24 1.68 -10.29
CA GLN A 99 -8.97 0.57 -11.23
C GLN A 99 -10.18 -0.36 -11.37
N ARG A 100 -10.89 -0.66 -10.26
CA ARG A 100 -12.15 -1.42 -10.30
C ARG A 100 -13.23 -0.73 -11.11
N VAL A 101 -13.36 0.60 -11.01
CA VAL A 101 -14.29 1.37 -11.85
C VAL A 101 -13.88 1.28 -13.32
N CYS A 102 -12.60 1.45 -13.64
CA CYS A 102 -12.09 1.30 -15.00
C CYS A 102 -12.42 -0.08 -15.59
N TYR A 103 -12.20 -1.14 -14.81
CA TYR A 103 -12.56 -2.51 -15.21
C TYR A 103 -14.07 -2.71 -15.34
N SER A 104 -14.88 -2.14 -14.46
CA SER A 104 -16.34 -2.25 -14.55
C SER A 104 -16.90 -1.66 -15.86
N LYS A 105 -16.25 -0.63 -16.42
CA LYS A 105 -16.68 -0.01 -17.68
C LYS A 105 -16.55 -0.97 -18.85
N SER A 106 -15.51 -1.80 -18.91
CA SER A 106 -15.36 -2.78 -19.99
C SER A 106 -16.44 -3.86 -19.91
N LEU A 107 -16.75 -4.33 -18.71
CA LEU A 107 -17.81 -5.33 -18.49
C LEU A 107 -19.20 -4.79 -18.82
N LEU A 108 -19.50 -3.54 -18.43
CA LEU A 108 -20.79 -2.91 -18.75
C LEU A 108 -20.96 -2.74 -20.26
N LYS A 109 -19.89 -2.32 -20.97
CA LYS A 109 -19.88 -2.24 -22.45
C LYS A 109 -20.07 -3.60 -23.12
N ALA A 110 -19.58 -4.67 -22.50
CA ALA A 110 -19.77 -6.04 -22.98
C ALA A 110 -21.18 -6.60 -22.68
N GLY A 111 -22.06 -5.84 -21.99
CA GLY A 111 -23.46 -6.23 -21.79
C GLY A 111 -23.72 -6.98 -20.49
N HIS A 112 -22.72 -7.13 -19.61
CA HIS A 112 -22.91 -7.77 -18.32
C HIS A 112 -23.86 -6.96 -17.43
N LYS A 113 -24.69 -7.64 -16.64
CA LYS A 113 -25.65 -6.98 -15.75
C LYS A 113 -24.89 -6.25 -14.63
N PRO A 114 -25.33 -5.05 -14.19
CA PRO A 114 -24.64 -4.28 -13.15
C PRO A 114 -24.40 -5.05 -11.83
N ILE A 115 -25.28 -5.99 -11.48
CA ILE A 115 -25.12 -6.81 -10.28
C ILE A 115 -23.95 -7.80 -10.40
N ASP A 116 -23.79 -8.43 -11.56
CA ASP A 116 -22.70 -9.36 -11.85
C ASP A 116 -21.36 -8.60 -11.94
N VAL A 117 -21.40 -7.40 -12.53
CA VAL A 117 -20.23 -6.51 -12.62
C VAL A 117 -19.71 -6.11 -11.24
N ALA A 118 -20.59 -5.80 -10.27
CA ALA A 118 -20.17 -5.44 -8.92
C ALA A 118 -19.32 -6.54 -8.28
N VAL A 119 -19.78 -7.79 -8.40
CA VAL A 119 -19.07 -8.98 -7.86
C VAL A 119 -17.77 -9.21 -8.63
N ALA A 120 -17.81 -9.19 -9.96
CA ALA A 120 -16.65 -9.43 -10.81
C ALA A 120 -15.52 -8.40 -10.60
N CYS A 121 -15.86 -7.15 -10.27
CA CYS A 121 -14.89 -6.10 -9.98
C CYS A 121 -14.42 -6.09 -8.52
N GLY A 122 -14.86 -7.02 -7.66
CA GLY A 122 -14.42 -7.11 -6.26
C GLY A 122 -15.05 -6.07 -5.33
N PHE A 123 -16.21 -5.50 -5.67
CA PHE A 123 -16.98 -4.68 -4.73
C PHE A 123 -17.65 -5.58 -3.67
N HIS A 124 -17.76 -5.05 -2.46
CA HIS A 124 -18.47 -5.73 -1.35
C HIS A 124 -19.92 -6.03 -1.72
N ASP A 125 -20.60 -5.06 -2.32
CA ASP A 125 -22.02 -5.13 -2.63
C ASP A 125 -22.36 -4.17 -3.80
N GLN A 126 -23.58 -4.34 -4.34
CA GLN A 126 -24.09 -3.54 -5.44
C GLN A 126 -24.24 -2.05 -5.10
N SER A 127 -24.61 -1.71 -3.87
CA SER A 127 -24.80 -0.32 -3.44
C SER A 127 -23.48 0.44 -3.38
N HIS A 128 -22.43 -0.21 -2.87
CA HIS A 128 -21.07 0.34 -2.87
C HIS A 128 -20.57 0.53 -4.30
N PHE A 129 -20.75 -0.48 -5.17
CA PHE A 129 -20.42 -0.34 -6.59
C PHE A 129 -21.15 0.85 -7.23
N HIS A 130 -22.48 0.93 -7.05
CA HIS A 130 -23.31 1.96 -7.66
C HIS A 130 -22.86 3.37 -7.23
N LYS A 131 -22.70 3.61 -5.93
CA LYS A 131 -22.27 4.92 -5.40
C LYS A 131 -20.90 5.32 -5.95
N THR A 132 -19.94 4.39 -5.92
CA THR A 132 -18.59 4.63 -6.42
C THR A 132 -18.59 4.90 -7.93
N PHE A 133 -19.34 4.12 -8.70
CA PHE A 133 -19.42 4.30 -10.15
C PHE A 133 -20.05 5.66 -10.50
N VAL A 134 -21.16 6.04 -9.86
CA VAL A 134 -21.79 7.35 -10.07
C VAL A 134 -20.85 8.48 -9.68
N SER A 135 -20.15 8.36 -8.55
CA SER A 135 -19.18 9.37 -8.13
C SER A 135 -18.04 9.56 -9.13
N ALA A 136 -17.63 8.49 -9.82
CA ALA A 136 -16.53 8.54 -10.79
C ALA A 136 -16.98 8.92 -12.21
N MET A 137 -18.19 8.52 -12.63
CA MET A 137 -18.66 8.63 -14.01
C MET A 137 -19.77 9.67 -14.21
N GLY A 138 -20.37 10.18 -13.13
CA GLY A 138 -21.48 11.14 -13.18
C GLY A 138 -22.84 10.55 -13.60
N ILE A 139 -22.88 9.29 -14.04
CA ILE A 139 -24.11 8.57 -14.42
C ILE A 139 -24.13 7.17 -13.82
N ASN A 140 -25.32 6.58 -13.70
CA ASN A 140 -25.45 5.23 -13.14
C ASN A 140 -24.98 4.14 -14.14
N PRO A 141 -24.60 2.94 -13.64
CA PRO A 141 -24.09 1.84 -14.48
C PRO A 141 -25.03 1.41 -15.61
N LYS A 142 -26.35 1.39 -15.37
CA LYS A 142 -27.34 0.96 -16.36
C LYS A 142 -27.44 1.96 -17.51
N THR A 143 -27.49 3.25 -17.19
CA THR A 143 -27.48 4.33 -18.19
C THR A 143 -26.17 4.33 -18.98
N TYR A 144 -25.02 4.12 -18.31
CA TYR A 144 -23.73 3.97 -19.00
C TYR A 144 -23.75 2.82 -20.00
N GLN A 145 -24.26 1.65 -19.60
CA GLN A 145 -24.39 0.49 -20.49
C GLN A 145 -25.27 0.80 -21.71
N GLN A 146 -26.45 1.40 -21.52
CA GLN A 146 -27.40 1.70 -22.60
C GLN A 146 -26.79 2.57 -23.73
N GLN A 147 -25.80 3.42 -23.42
CA GLN A 147 -25.11 4.24 -24.43
C GLN A 147 -24.38 3.40 -25.50
N PHE A 148 -24.07 2.13 -25.22
CA PHE A 148 -23.36 1.24 -26.15
C PHE A 148 -24.28 0.24 -26.86
N PHE A 149 -25.50 0.04 -26.37
CA PHE A 149 -26.47 -0.93 -26.93
C PHE A 149 -27.62 -0.28 -27.72
N THR A 150 -27.74 1.05 -27.70
CA THR A 150 -28.82 1.77 -28.41
C THR A 150 -28.41 2.11 -29.86
N ARG A 151 -27.98 1.12 -30.65
CA ARG A 151 -27.77 1.25 -32.10
C ARG A 151 -28.44 0.10 -32.83
#